data_AF-A0AAW5FR61-F1
#
_entry.id   AF-A0AAW5FR61-F1
#
_cell.length_a   1.000
_cell.length_b   1.000
_cell.length_c   1.000
_cell.angle_alpha   90.00
_cell.angle_beta   90.00
_cell.angle_gamma   90.00
#
_symmetry.space_group_name_H-M   'P 1'
#
loop_
_entity.id
_entity.type
_entity.pdbx_description
1 polymer ?
#
loop_
_entity_poly.entity_id
_entity_poly.type
_entity_poly.pdbx_seq_one_letter_code
_entity_poly.pdbx_strand_id
1 'polypeptide(L)' 'MHRFFLAMMVSAVLLLIVAADLLVNGLGVQEPNANVASAIQVSGRFVR' A
#
# COMPACT_ATOMS: atom_id res chain seq x y z
N MET A 1 18.87 -30.67 0.73
CA MET A 1 18.65 -29.98 -0.56
C MET A 1 17.18 -29.91 -0.95
N HIS A 2 16.46 -31.03 -1.09
CA HIS A 2 15.06 -31.05 -1.57
C HIS A 2 14.04 -30.25 -0.72
N ARG A 3 14.18 -30.30 0.61
CA ARG A 3 13.27 -29.60 1.55
C ARG A 3 13.43 -28.07 1.51
N PHE A 4 14.65 -27.60 1.26
CA PHE A 4 14.93 -26.17 1.10
C PHE A 4 14.39 -25.65 -0.23
N PHE A 5 14.51 -26.44 -1.30
CA PHE A 5 13.91 -26.11 -2.58
C PHE A 5 12.39 -26.03 -2.49
N LEU A 6 11.76 -26.99 -1.80
CA LEU A 6 10.33 -26.98 -1.52
C LEU A 6 9.93 -25.73 -0.73
N ALA A 7 10.66 -25.42 0.35
CA ALA A 7 10.40 -24.24 1.17
C ALA A 7 10.53 -22.94 0.34
N MET A 8 11.58 -22.82 -0.48
CA MET A 8 11.79 -21.66 -1.35
C MET A 8 10.65 -21.52 -2.38
N MET A 9 10.23 -22.63 -3.00
CA MET A 9 9.14 -22.63 -3.98
C MET A 9 7.82 -22.20 -3.33
N VAL A 10 7.51 -22.74 -2.14
CA VAL A 10 6.31 -22.35 -1.39
C VAL A 10 6.39 -20.88 -0.97
N SER A 11 7.52 -20.41 -0.46
CA SER A 11 7.70 -18.98 -0.09
C SER A 11 7.53 -18.04 -1.28
N ALA A 12 8.08 -18.38 -2.44
CA ALA A 12 7.94 -17.57 -3.65
C ALA A 12 6.48 -17.49 -4.11
N VAL A 13 5.75 -18.61 -4.08
CA VAL A 13 4.32 -18.65 -4.41
C VAL A 13 3.50 -17.81 -3.44
N LEU A 14 3.78 -17.90 -2.13
CA LEU A 14 3.09 -17.09 -1.12
C LEU A 14 3.32 -15.59 -1.33
N LEU A 15 4.56 -15.18 -1.60
CA LEU A 15 4.87 -13.77 -1.89
C LEU A 15 4.17 -13.27 -3.16
N LEU A 16 4.12 -14.10 -4.20
CA LEU A 16 3.44 -13.77 -5.44
C LEU A 16 1.93 -13.55 -5.24
N ILE A 17 1.28 -14.39 -4.41
CA ILE A 17 -0.14 -14.24 -4.07
C ILE A 17 -0.38 -12.91 -3.37
N VAL A 18 0.44 -12.59 -2.35
CA VAL A 18 0.31 -11.32 -1.62
C VAL A 18 0.53 -10.13 -2.56
N ALA A 19 1.54 -10.18 -3.42
CA ALA A 19 1.79 -9.12 -4.39
C ALA A 19 0.63 -8.96 -5.39
N ALA A 20 0.04 -10.06 -5.85
CA ALA A 20 -1.12 -10.05 -6.74
C ALA A 20 -2.36 -9.50 -6.02
N ASP A 21 -2.57 -9.87 -4.76
CA ASP A 21 -3.65 -9.33 -3.93
C ASP A 21 -3.51 -7.81 -3.75
N LEU A 22 -2.30 -7.33 -3.46
CA LEU A 22 -1.98 -5.90 -3.39
C LEU A 22 -2.18 -5.18 -4.74
N LEU A 23 -1.89 -5.84 -5.86
CA LEU A 23 -2.12 -5.27 -7.19
C LEU A 23 -3.62 -5.16 -7.50
N VAL A 24 -4.41 -6.15 -7.09
CA VAL A 24 -5.85 -6.24 -7.40
C VAL A 24 -6.69 -5.39 -6.45
N ASN A 25 -6.43 -5.50 -5.15
CA ASN A 25 -7.18 -4.81 -4.10
C ASN A 25 -6.58 -3.45 -3.74
N GLY A 26 -5.45 -3.09 -4.36
CA GLY A 26 -4.65 -1.92 -4.02
C GLY A 26 -3.89 -2.11 -2.71
N LEU A 27 -2.63 -1.65 -2.64
CA LEU A 27 -2.10 -1.30 -1.33
C LEU A 27 -3.04 -0.22 -0.79
N GLY A 28 -3.62 -0.47 0.39
CA GLY A 28 -4.15 0.58 1.24
C GLY A 28 -3.04 1.52 1.72
N VAL A 29 -2.23 2.06 0.80
CA VAL A 29 -1.53 3.33 0.99
C VAL A 29 -2.65 4.34 1.10
N GLN A 30 -3.21 4.44 2.29
CA GLN A 30 -3.84 5.65 2.74
C GLN A 30 -2.77 6.72 2.50
N GLU A 31 -2.90 7.51 1.43
CA GLU A 31 -2.03 8.64 1.18
C GLU A 31 -1.99 9.44 2.48
N PRO A 32 -0.86 9.55 3.18
CA PRO A 32 -0.79 10.38 4.36
C PRO A 32 -0.59 11.83 3.88
N ASN A 33 -1.46 12.35 3.00
CA ASN A 33 -1.41 13.78 2.66
C ASN A 33 -2.61 14.39 1.92
N ALA A 34 -3.81 13.80 1.95
CA ALA A 34 -4.97 14.50 1.38
C ALA A 34 -5.56 15.57 2.33
N ASN A 35 -5.17 15.59 3.62
CA ASN A 35 -5.85 16.43 4.62
C ASN A 35 -5.04 17.63 5.15
N VAL A 36 -3.79 17.83 4.73
CA VAL A 36 -3.03 19.04 5.12
C VAL A 36 -3.24 20.17 4.11
N ALA A 37 -3.45 19.85 2.83
CA ALA A 37 -3.76 20.84 1.79
C ALA A 37 -5.16 21.46 1.96
N SER A 38 -6.15 20.67 2.37
CA SER A 38 -7.51 21.14 2.68
C SER A 38 -7.57 21.99 3.95
N ALA A 39 -6.72 21.73 4.95
CA ALA A 39 -6.61 22.57 6.15
C ALA A 39 -5.97 23.94 5.86
N ILE A 40 -5.00 24.02 4.94
CA ILE A 40 -4.40 25.30 4.52
C ILE A 40 -5.38 26.11 3.64
N GLN A 41 -6.12 25.46 2.74
CA GLN A 41 -7.08 26.16 1.88
C GLN A 41 -8.33 26.69 2.61
N VAL A 42 -8.70 26.10 3.75
CA VAL A 42 -9.80 26.60 4.59
C VAL A 42 -9.35 27.68 5.59
N SER A 43 -8.05 27.74 5.94
CA SER A 43 -7.52 28.81 6.81
C SER A 43 -7.21 30.12 6.08
N GLY A 44 -7.23 30.14 4.74
CA GLY A 44 -6.97 31.35 3.93
C GLY A 44 -8.22 32.06 3.39
N ARG A 45 -9.41 31.46 3.53
CA ARG A 45 -10.67 32.08 3.08
C ARG A 45 -11.43 32.71 4.26
N PHE A 46 -10.72 33.51 5.05
CA PHE A 46 -11.31 34.36 6.06
C PHE A 46 -11.11 35.83 5.67
N VAL A 47 -12.19 36.41 5.14
CA VAL A 47 -12.59 37.82 5.30
C VAL A 47 -11.85 38.91 4.49
N ARG A 48 -12.62 39.40 3.49
CA ARG A 48 -12.68 40.73 2.85
C ARG A 48 -11.76 41.05 1.68
#